data_AF-A0A023ERJ7-F1
#
_entry.id   AF-A0A023ERJ7-F1
#
_cell.length_a   1.000
_cell.length_b   1.000
_cell.length_c   1.000
_cell.angle_alpha   90.00
_cell.angle_beta   90.00
_cell.angle_gamma   90.00
#
_symmetry.space_group_name_H-M   'P 1'
#
loop_
_entity.id
_entity.type
_entity.pdbx_description
1 polymer ?
#
loop_
_entity_poly.entity_id
_entity_poly.type
_entity_poly.pdbx_seq_one_letter_code
_entity_poly.pdbx_strand_id
1 'polypeptide(L)'
;RTDVGGTHRSRIILPSSRVRRMARTWSLAVPRRRRHPRFGLAQMLLEIENLSQTPINHLFDWIAGTSTGGILALALGCGKTMKQCMCLYLRMKDQAFVGSRPYPSDLLETVLKEQLGEFTVMSDIKHPKLMVTGVMADRKPVDLHLFRNYKCASDILGIATPSNSRRQPPPPPEDQLVWRAGRATGAAPSYFRAFGRFLDGGLIANNPTLDAMTEIHEYNMALRSIGREAEATPISIVVSLGTGLIPVTELKEIDVFRPDSIWDTAKLAYGISAIGNLLVDQATASDGRVVDRARAWCSMIGVPYYRFNPQMSVDIAMDEKIDEPLINMLWEVKAYMYANRRKVIEMINHLK
;
A
#
# COMPACT_ATOMS: atom_id res chain seq x y z
N ARG A 1 -23.81 30.15 48.92
CA ARG A 1 -22.44 29.74 48.58
C ARG A 1 -22.55 28.36 47.93
N THR A 2 -21.97 28.24 46.73
CA THR A 2 -21.70 27.02 45.94
C THR A 2 -22.89 26.19 45.47
N ASP A 3 -23.25 26.54 44.25
CA ASP A 3 -23.95 25.78 43.22
C ASP A 3 -23.00 24.78 42.53
N VAL A 4 -23.60 23.89 41.74
CA VAL A 4 -23.07 23.06 40.64
C VAL A 4 -22.38 21.72 40.95
N GLY A 5 -23.03 20.64 40.52
CA GLY A 5 -22.45 19.30 40.40
C GLY A 5 -23.39 18.25 39.80
N GLY A 6 -24.26 18.63 38.86
CA GLY A 6 -25.12 17.70 38.14
C GLY A 6 -24.31 16.87 37.14
N THR A 7 -24.22 15.56 37.37
CA THR A 7 -23.74 14.61 36.36
C THR A 7 -24.77 14.49 35.25
N HIS A 8 -24.58 15.26 34.18
CA HIS A 8 -25.16 15.00 32.87
C HIS A 8 -24.65 13.65 32.36
N ARG A 9 -25.40 12.57 32.60
CA ARG A 9 -25.35 11.40 31.72
C ARG A 9 -26.10 11.78 30.45
N SER A 10 -25.35 12.18 29.44
CA SER A 10 -25.84 12.38 28.08
C SER A 10 -26.36 11.05 27.53
N ARG A 11 -27.64 10.75 27.74
CA ARG A 11 -28.39 9.77 26.95
C ARG A 11 -28.77 10.46 25.65
N ILE A 12 -28.12 10.09 24.55
CA ILE A 12 -28.54 10.47 23.20
C ILE A 12 -29.37 9.30 22.66
N ILE A 13 -30.64 9.57 22.38
CA ILE A 13 -31.52 8.76 21.52
C ILE A 13 -31.64 9.51 20.20
N LEU A 14 -31.71 8.76 19.08
CA LEU A 14 -32.46 8.97 17.81
C LEU A 14 -31.60 8.59 16.58
N PRO A 15 -32.18 8.13 15.43
CA PRO A 15 -33.38 7.34 15.19
C PRO A 15 -33.13 6.10 14.29
N SER A 16 -34.22 5.38 14.03
CA SER A 16 -34.37 4.11 13.31
C SER A 16 -33.78 4.01 11.88
N SER A 17 -33.22 2.83 11.59
CA SER A 17 -33.27 2.10 10.33
C SER A 17 -33.17 2.90 9.01
N ARG A 18 -31.93 3.21 8.63
CA ARG A 18 -31.51 3.15 7.21
C ARG A 18 -30.28 2.27 7.16
N VAL A 19 -30.32 1.23 6.32
CA VAL A 19 -29.14 0.41 6.02
C VAL A 19 -28.12 1.34 5.36
N ARG A 20 -27.21 1.92 6.15
CA ARG A 20 -26.11 2.73 5.66
C ARG A 20 -25.12 1.76 5.00
N ARG A 21 -24.78 1.98 3.72
CA ARG A 21 -23.62 1.30 3.11
C ARG A 21 -22.40 1.62 3.98
N MET A 22 -21.63 0.60 4.32
CA MET A 22 -20.36 0.74 5.02
C MET A 22 -19.23 0.31 4.09
N ALA A 23 -18.10 1.01 4.16
CA ALA A 23 -16.97 0.88 3.25
C ALA A 23 -16.03 -0.21 3.74
N ARG A 24 -15.74 -1.16 2.86
CA ARG A 24 -14.74 -2.19 3.09
C ARG A 24 -13.41 -1.68 2.55
N THR A 25 -12.44 -1.47 3.42
CA THR A 25 -11.14 -0.89 3.07
C THR A 25 -10.05 -1.95 3.05
N TRP A 26 -9.24 -1.93 2.00
CA TRP A 26 -8.08 -2.79 1.85
C TRP A 26 -6.80 -1.98 1.66
N SER A 27 -5.69 -2.44 2.25
CA SER A 27 -4.40 -1.77 2.18
C SER A 27 -3.23 -2.73 2.01
N LEU A 28 -2.40 -2.49 1.00
CA LEU A 28 -1.26 -3.33 0.61
C LEU A 28 0.08 -2.74 0.98
N ALA A 29 0.81 -3.43 1.86
CA ALA A 29 2.04 -2.97 2.47
C ALA A 29 3.26 -3.76 1.97
N VAL A 30 4.39 -3.11 1.61
CA VAL A 30 5.59 -3.84 1.17
C VAL A 30 6.96 -3.31 1.65
N PRO A 31 7.68 -3.94 2.61
CA PRO A 31 8.95 -3.44 3.11
C PRO A 31 10.06 -3.36 2.06
N ARG A 32 11.00 -2.40 2.20
CA ARG A 32 12.00 -2.10 1.17
C ARG A 32 13.44 -2.09 1.65
N ARG A 33 13.92 -3.30 1.89
CA ARG A 33 15.18 -3.81 1.33
C ARG A 33 15.10 -5.32 1.40
N ARG A 34 15.41 -5.97 0.28
CA ARG A 34 15.38 -7.42 0.06
C ARG A 34 14.01 -8.12 -0.04
N ARG A 35 12.90 -7.42 -0.33
CA ARG A 35 11.59 -8.09 -0.44
C ARG A 35 10.74 -7.51 -1.54
N HIS A 36 10.25 -8.35 -2.43
CA HIS A 36 8.93 -8.25 -3.07
C HIS A 36 8.69 -9.57 -3.80
N PRO A 37 8.37 -10.67 -3.11
CA PRO A 37 7.72 -11.77 -3.80
C PRO A 37 6.28 -11.33 -4.08
N ARG A 38 6.13 -10.56 -5.17
CA ARG A 38 4.89 -10.04 -5.76
C ARG A 38 3.82 -11.13 -5.84
N PHE A 39 4.29 -12.33 -6.10
CA PHE A 39 3.57 -13.59 -6.13
C PHE A 39 2.84 -13.93 -4.82
N GLY A 40 3.43 -13.64 -3.64
CA GLY A 40 2.80 -13.95 -2.35
C GLY A 40 1.53 -13.13 -2.09
N LEU A 41 1.52 -11.84 -2.44
CA LEU A 41 0.31 -11.02 -2.35
C LEU A 41 -0.79 -11.52 -3.29
N ALA A 42 -0.41 -11.80 -4.55
CA ALA A 42 -1.35 -12.34 -5.53
C ALA A 42 -1.90 -13.70 -5.07
N GLN A 43 -1.08 -14.56 -4.48
CA GLN A 43 -1.52 -15.85 -3.95
C GLN A 43 -2.49 -15.69 -2.79
N MET A 44 -2.22 -14.82 -1.81
CA MET A 44 -3.16 -14.58 -0.71
C MET A 44 -4.52 -14.08 -1.20
N LEU A 45 -4.54 -13.15 -2.15
CA LEU A 45 -5.77 -12.66 -2.74
C LEU A 45 -6.50 -13.74 -3.53
N LEU A 46 -5.78 -14.59 -4.25
CA LEU A 46 -6.38 -15.73 -4.95
C LEU A 46 -7.04 -16.69 -3.95
N GLU A 47 -6.43 -16.98 -2.80
CA GLU A 47 -7.05 -17.81 -1.76
C GLU A 47 -8.28 -17.12 -1.15
N ILE A 48 -8.26 -15.80 -0.95
CA ILE A 48 -9.44 -15.03 -0.48
C ILE A 48 -10.57 -15.09 -1.50
N GLU A 49 -10.29 -14.87 -2.79
CA GLU A 49 -11.26 -14.93 -3.89
C GLU A 49 -11.87 -16.33 -4.03
N ASN A 50 -11.05 -17.37 -3.89
CA ASN A 50 -11.51 -18.77 -3.89
C ASN A 50 -12.41 -19.09 -2.68
N LEU A 51 -12.15 -18.51 -1.51
CA LEU A 51 -12.99 -18.75 -0.32
C LEU A 51 -14.27 -17.90 -0.35
N SER A 52 -14.20 -16.67 -0.87
CA SER A 52 -15.34 -15.76 -0.92
C SER A 52 -16.31 -16.10 -2.06
N GLN A 53 -15.80 -16.74 -3.12
CA GLN A 53 -16.47 -16.95 -4.41
C GLN A 53 -16.92 -15.61 -5.02
N THR A 54 -16.14 -14.55 -4.81
CA THR A 54 -16.44 -13.20 -5.28
C THR A 54 -15.13 -12.52 -5.70
N PRO A 55 -15.09 -11.90 -6.90
CA PRO A 55 -13.92 -11.16 -7.35
C PRO A 55 -13.44 -10.13 -6.33
N ILE A 56 -12.12 -10.01 -6.14
CA ILE A 56 -11.55 -9.07 -5.15
C ILE A 56 -12.02 -7.63 -5.36
N ASN A 57 -12.11 -7.17 -6.60
CA ASN A 57 -12.57 -5.83 -6.96
C ASN A 57 -14.07 -5.59 -6.65
N HIS A 58 -14.83 -6.64 -6.33
CA HIS A 58 -16.23 -6.56 -5.87
C HIS A 58 -16.36 -6.80 -4.35
N LEU A 59 -15.30 -7.29 -3.68
CA LEU A 59 -15.30 -7.50 -2.24
C LEU A 59 -15.01 -6.22 -1.45
N PHE A 60 -14.24 -5.29 -2.02
CA PHE A 60 -13.77 -4.08 -1.35
C PHE A 60 -14.21 -2.83 -2.10
N ASP A 61 -14.65 -1.80 -1.37
CA ASP A 61 -15.02 -0.49 -1.95
C ASP A 61 -13.78 0.39 -2.16
N TRP A 62 -12.75 0.20 -1.33
CA TRP A 62 -11.50 0.94 -1.36
C TRP A 62 -10.30 -0.01 -1.37
N ILE A 63 -9.36 0.27 -2.26
CA ILE A 63 -8.14 -0.48 -2.45
C ILE A 63 -6.96 0.49 -2.44
N ALA A 64 -6.09 0.37 -1.43
CA ALA A 64 -4.82 1.10 -1.38
C ALA A 64 -3.63 0.17 -1.63
N GLY A 65 -2.62 0.66 -2.33
CA GLY A 65 -1.40 -0.12 -2.51
C GLY A 65 -0.14 0.68 -2.80
N THR A 66 0.96 0.13 -2.30
CA THR A 66 2.30 0.67 -2.46
C THR A 66 3.14 -0.24 -3.33
N SER A 67 3.87 0.34 -4.28
CA SER A 67 4.82 -0.37 -5.13
C SER A 67 4.16 -1.51 -5.91
N THR A 68 4.71 -2.72 -5.82
CA THR A 68 4.10 -3.95 -6.35
C THR A 68 2.62 -4.09 -5.96
N GLY A 69 2.25 -3.71 -4.74
CA GLY A 69 0.85 -3.72 -4.31
C GLY A 69 0.00 -2.64 -4.97
N GLY A 70 0.59 -1.48 -5.27
CA GLY A 70 -0.03 -0.44 -6.10
C GLY A 70 -0.28 -0.93 -7.53
N ILE A 71 0.68 -1.64 -8.13
CA ILE A 71 0.50 -2.27 -9.46
C ILE A 71 -0.63 -3.32 -9.42
N LEU A 72 -0.74 -4.11 -8.34
CA LEU A 72 -1.83 -5.07 -8.16
C LEU A 72 -3.19 -4.39 -8.04
N ALA A 73 -3.25 -3.31 -7.26
CA ALA A 73 -4.45 -2.50 -7.08
C ALA A 73 -4.95 -1.93 -8.43
N LEU A 74 -4.03 -1.40 -9.25
CA LEU A 74 -4.36 -0.92 -10.59
C LEU A 74 -4.83 -2.04 -11.51
N ALA A 75 -4.14 -3.18 -11.50
CA ALA A 75 -4.55 -4.35 -12.28
C ALA A 75 -5.97 -4.82 -11.94
N LEU A 76 -6.30 -4.91 -10.65
CA LEU A 76 -7.64 -5.25 -10.16
C LEU A 76 -8.69 -4.20 -10.53
N GLY A 77 -8.35 -2.92 -10.44
CA GLY A 77 -9.25 -1.84 -10.87
C GLY A 77 -9.50 -1.81 -12.37
N CYS A 78 -8.51 -2.18 -13.19
CA CYS A 78 -8.70 -2.41 -14.63
C CYS A 78 -9.46 -3.70 -14.95
N GLY A 79 -10.02 -4.40 -13.95
CA GLY A 79 -10.86 -5.58 -14.14
C GLY A 79 -10.09 -6.88 -14.41
N LYS A 80 -8.77 -6.93 -14.14
CA LYS A 80 -8.03 -8.19 -14.27
C LYS A 80 -8.41 -9.18 -13.18
N THR A 81 -8.54 -10.44 -13.58
CA THR A 81 -8.67 -11.58 -12.67
C THR A 81 -7.38 -11.81 -11.89
N MET A 82 -7.46 -12.52 -10.76
CA MET A 82 -6.26 -12.88 -9.98
C MET A 82 -5.24 -13.71 -10.79
N LYS A 83 -5.72 -14.55 -11.71
CA LYS A 83 -4.85 -15.30 -12.66
C LYS A 83 -4.10 -14.36 -13.59
N GLN A 84 -4.78 -13.37 -14.16
CA GLN A 84 -4.13 -12.35 -15.02
C GLN A 84 -3.14 -11.49 -14.22
N CYS A 85 -3.44 -11.17 -12.97
CA CYS A 85 -2.51 -10.47 -12.07
C CYS A 85 -1.25 -11.31 -11.81
N MET A 86 -1.38 -12.62 -11.65
CA MET A 86 -0.24 -13.53 -11.54
C MET A 86 0.61 -13.52 -12.82
N CYS A 87 -0.03 -13.59 -13.99
CA CYS A 87 0.65 -13.50 -15.28
C CYS A 87 1.39 -12.16 -15.47
N LEU A 88 0.82 -11.05 -15.01
CA LEU A 88 1.49 -9.75 -15.00
C LEU A 88 2.81 -9.82 -14.21
N TYR A 89 2.82 -10.43 -13.02
CA TYR A 89 4.06 -10.56 -12.25
C TYR A 89 5.08 -11.50 -12.87
N LEU A 90 4.66 -12.60 -13.50
CA LEU A 90 5.54 -13.46 -14.28
C LEU A 90 6.20 -12.68 -15.43
N ARG A 91 5.41 -11.93 -16.21
CA ARG A 91 5.95 -11.07 -17.29
C ARG A 91 6.91 -10.02 -16.76
N MET A 92 6.58 -9.37 -15.66
CA MET A 92 7.49 -8.42 -15.02
C MET A 92 8.80 -9.11 -14.59
N LYS A 93 8.73 -10.30 -13.97
CA LYS A 93 9.93 -11.08 -13.58
C LYS A 93 10.86 -11.29 -14.77
N ASP A 94 10.32 -11.76 -15.89
CA ASP A 94 11.12 -12.20 -17.02
C ASP A 94 11.54 -11.06 -17.96
N GLN A 95 10.79 -9.95 -17.99
CA GLN A 95 11.05 -8.85 -18.92
C GLN A 95 11.58 -7.57 -18.23
N ALA A 96 11.06 -7.20 -17.06
CA ALA A 96 11.41 -5.92 -16.42
C ALA A 96 12.70 -5.98 -15.60
N PHE A 97 13.12 -7.17 -15.15
CA PHE A 97 14.32 -7.36 -14.32
C PHE A 97 15.47 -7.99 -15.14
N VAL A 98 15.65 -7.56 -16.37
CA VAL A 98 16.70 -8.06 -17.28
C VAL A 98 17.90 -7.09 -17.30
N GLY A 99 19.11 -7.63 -17.19
CA GLY A 99 20.36 -6.85 -17.15
C GLY A 99 20.84 -6.53 -15.73
N SER A 100 21.57 -5.41 -15.60
CA SER A 100 22.15 -4.93 -14.33
C SER A 100 21.31 -3.82 -13.71
N ARG A 101 21.35 -3.71 -12.38
CA ARG A 101 20.73 -2.60 -11.66
C ARG A 101 21.47 -1.27 -11.88
N PRO A 102 20.76 -0.13 -11.95
CA PRO A 102 19.31 -0.03 -12.06
C PRO A 102 18.83 -0.54 -13.43
N TYR A 103 17.77 -1.34 -13.44
CA TYR A 103 17.18 -1.95 -14.62
C TYR A 103 16.63 -0.91 -15.59
N PRO A 104 16.63 -1.22 -16.91
CA PRO A 104 15.98 -0.37 -17.91
C PRO A 104 14.50 -0.15 -17.60
N SER A 105 14.09 1.12 -17.57
CA SER A 105 12.69 1.49 -17.30
C SER A 105 11.75 1.05 -18.43
N ASP A 106 12.24 1.06 -19.68
CA ASP A 106 11.41 0.89 -20.88
C ASP A 106 10.71 -0.47 -20.90
N LEU A 107 11.39 -1.53 -20.45
CA LEU A 107 10.81 -2.88 -20.39
C LEU A 107 9.68 -2.96 -19.34
N LEU A 108 9.88 -2.33 -18.18
CA LEU A 108 8.82 -2.22 -17.17
C LEU A 108 7.64 -1.40 -17.70
N GLU A 109 7.91 -0.30 -18.40
CA GLU A 109 6.86 0.55 -18.99
C GLU A 109 6.08 -0.19 -20.06
N THR A 110 6.73 -0.96 -20.94
CA THR A 110 6.07 -1.81 -21.94
C THR A 110 5.14 -2.82 -21.27
N VAL A 111 5.62 -3.57 -20.27
CA VAL A 111 4.78 -4.53 -19.53
C VAL A 111 3.57 -3.83 -18.89
N LEU A 112 3.78 -2.66 -18.28
CA LEU A 112 2.69 -1.90 -17.65
C LEU A 112 1.69 -1.36 -18.67
N LYS A 113 2.13 -0.87 -19.83
CA LYS A 113 1.25 -0.42 -20.92
C LYS A 113 0.43 -1.55 -21.50
N GLU A 114 1.05 -2.70 -21.79
CA GLU A 114 0.36 -3.88 -22.31
C GLU A 114 -0.68 -4.41 -21.34
N GLN A 115 -0.35 -4.41 -20.04
CA GLN A 115 -1.23 -5.00 -19.04
C GLN A 115 -2.30 -4.01 -18.55
N LEU A 116 -1.95 -2.75 -18.30
CA LEU A 116 -2.87 -1.78 -17.70
C LEU A 116 -3.57 -0.87 -18.72
N GLY A 117 -3.19 -0.95 -19.99
CA GLY A 117 -3.67 -0.09 -21.07
C GLY A 117 -2.77 1.14 -21.26
N GLU A 118 -2.37 1.42 -22.50
CA GLU A 118 -1.48 2.55 -22.81
C GLU A 118 -2.17 3.91 -22.63
N PHE A 119 -3.46 3.97 -22.97
CA PHE A 119 -4.28 5.19 -22.95
C PHE A 119 -5.33 5.21 -21.84
N THR A 120 -5.41 4.16 -21.03
CA THR A 120 -6.35 4.08 -19.91
C THR A 120 -5.97 5.08 -18.83
N VAL A 121 -6.90 5.94 -18.46
CA VAL A 121 -6.72 6.95 -17.41
C VAL A 121 -7.33 6.47 -16.09
N MET A 122 -6.88 7.02 -14.97
CA MET A 122 -7.33 6.62 -13.64
C MET A 122 -8.85 6.77 -13.51
N SER A 123 -9.45 7.82 -14.07
CA SER A 123 -10.89 8.05 -14.03
C SER A 123 -11.73 7.01 -14.79
N ASP A 124 -11.14 6.21 -15.69
CA ASP A 124 -11.85 5.13 -16.40
C ASP A 124 -12.25 4.02 -15.42
N ILE A 125 -11.46 3.83 -14.36
CA ILE A 125 -11.75 2.88 -13.29
C ILE A 125 -12.85 3.46 -12.40
N LYS A 126 -14.07 2.94 -12.50
CA LYS A 126 -15.21 3.44 -11.71
C LYS A 126 -15.32 2.80 -10.33
N HIS A 127 -14.89 1.55 -10.21
CA HIS A 127 -14.92 0.79 -8.97
C HIS A 127 -13.82 -0.27 -8.98
N PRO A 128 -13.15 -0.54 -7.84
CA PRO A 128 -13.26 0.18 -6.56
C PRO A 128 -12.51 1.52 -6.58
N LYS A 129 -12.61 2.30 -5.49
CA LYS A 129 -11.80 3.49 -5.30
C LYS A 129 -10.35 3.08 -5.01
N LEU A 130 -9.42 3.55 -5.83
CA LEU A 130 -8.01 3.20 -5.77
C LEU A 130 -7.17 4.32 -5.18
N MET A 131 -6.21 3.95 -4.32
CA MET A 131 -5.21 4.83 -3.74
C MET A 131 -3.82 4.21 -3.94
N VAL A 132 -3.03 4.75 -4.87
CA VAL A 132 -1.68 4.24 -5.15
C VAL A 132 -0.64 5.25 -4.71
N THR A 133 0.29 4.83 -3.84
CA THR A 133 1.26 5.76 -3.24
C THR A 133 2.47 5.99 -4.15
N GLY A 134 2.96 7.22 -4.23
CA GLY A 134 4.26 7.58 -4.79
C GLY A 134 4.86 8.76 -4.03
N VAL A 135 6.19 8.84 -3.96
CA VAL A 135 6.88 9.95 -3.28
C VAL A 135 7.30 10.99 -4.31
N MET A 136 6.85 12.23 -4.14
CA MET A 136 7.33 13.38 -4.91
C MET A 136 8.68 13.82 -4.32
N ALA A 137 9.75 13.42 -4.99
CA ALA A 137 11.12 13.68 -4.56
C ALA A 137 11.74 14.93 -5.21
N ASP A 138 10.95 15.68 -5.97
CA ASP A 138 11.40 16.88 -6.65
C ASP A 138 11.41 18.12 -5.74
N ARG A 139 10.88 18.01 -4.53
CA ARG A 139 10.69 19.11 -3.56
C ARG A 139 11.28 18.77 -2.20
N LYS A 140 11.48 19.79 -1.37
CA LYS A 140 11.85 19.66 0.04
C LYS A 140 10.91 20.52 0.90
N PRO A 141 10.25 19.94 1.93
CA PRO A 141 10.24 18.52 2.28
C PRO A 141 9.68 17.64 1.16
N VAL A 142 10.12 16.39 1.09
CA VAL A 142 9.52 15.39 0.17
C VAL A 142 8.08 15.14 0.58
N ASP A 143 7.24 14.76 -0.37
CA ASP A 143 5.80 14.72 -0.18
C ASP A 143 5.19 13.42 -0.70
N LEU A 144 4.15 12.92 -0.02
CA LEU A 144 3.43 11.73 -0.43
C LEU A 144 2.33 12.11 -1.40
N HIS A 145 2.37 11.54 -2.60
CA HIS A 145 1.29 11.64 -3.57
C HIS A 145 0.49 10.35 -3.60
N LEU A 146 -0.85 10.47 -3.53
CA LEU A 146 -1.75 9.36 -3.81
C LEU A 146 -2.34 9.54 -5.21
N PHE A 147 -2.00 8.63 -6.11
CA PHE A 147 -2.68 8.49 -7.40
C PHE A 147 -4.06 7.88 -7.15
N ARG A 148 -5.12 8.62 -7.51
CA ARG A 148 -6.52 8.29 -7.21
C ARG A 148 -7.32 8.17 -8.51
N ASN A 149 -8.38 7.37 -8.50
CA ASN A 149 -9.41 7.36 -9.55
C ASN A 149 -10.65 8.22 -9.20
N TYR A 150 -10.58 8.98 -8.11
CA TYR A 150 -11.64 9.84 -7.61
C TYR A 150 -11.04 11.19 -7.18
N LYS A 151 -11.90 12.21 -7.06
CA LYS A 151 -11.50 13.55 -6.58
C LYS A 151 -11.08 13.51 -5.10
N CYS A 152 -9.95 14.12 -4.77
CA CYS A 152 -9.50 14.19 -3.38
C CYS A 152 -10.34 15.17 -2.55
N ALA A 153 -10.16 15.15 -1.22
CA ALA A 153 -10.94 15.99 -0.31
C ALA A 153 -10.83 17.49 -0.63
N SER A 154 -9.64 18.01 -0.95
CA SER A 154 -9.45 19.42 -1.31
C SER A 154 -10.20 19.81 -2.58
N ASP A 155 -10.22 18.94 -3.60
CA ASP A 155 -10.96 19.19 -4.85
C ASP A 155 -12.47 19.20 -4.61
N ILE A 156 -12.96 18.32 -3.72
CA ILE A 156 -14.38 18.26 -3.33
C ILE A 156 -14.81 19.55 -2.62
N LEU A 157 -13.93 20.07 -1.77
CA LEU A 157 -14.15 21.32 -1.03
C LEU A 157 -13.91 22.58 -1.87
N GLY A 158 -13.39 22.46 -3.10
CA GLY A 158 -12.99 23.60 -3.91
C GLY A 158 -11.80 24.37 -3.33
N ILE A 159 -11.00 23.75 -2.47
CA ILE A 159 -9.81 24.38 -1.89
C ILE A 159 -8.71 24.37 -2.95
N ALA A 160 -8.49 25.52 -3.57
CA ALA A 160 -7.32 25.73 -4.41
C ALA A 160 -6.08 25.72 -3.52
N THR A 161 -5.27 24.66 -3.57
CA THR A 161 -3.93 24.69 -2.99
C THR A 161 -3.16 25.82 -3.66
N PRO A 162 -2.66 26.82 -2.90
CA PRO A 162 -1.85 27.88 -3.46
C PRO A 162 -0.67 27.24 -4.21
N SER A 163 -0.54 27.52 -5.49
CA SER A 163 0.61 27.10 -6.30
C SER A 163 1.85 27.91 -5.92
N ASN A 164 2.24 27.90 -4.65
CA ASN A 164 3.48 28.50 -4.17
C ASN A 164 4.72 27.71 -4.64
N SER A 165 4.49 26.56 -5.27
CA SER A 165 5.51 25.76 -5.93
C SER A 165 5.59 26.15 -7.41
N ARG A 166 6.77 26.54 -7.91
CA ARG A 166 7.02 26.84 -9.34
C ARG A 166 6.79 25.65 -10.31
N ARG A 167 6.13 24.58 -9.87
CA ARG A 167 5.92 23.37 -10.66
C ARG A 167 4.45 23.00 -10.68
N GLN A 168 4.00 22.64 -11.88
CA GLN A 168 2.63 22.19 -12.14
C GLN A 168 2.28 21.01 -11.21
N PRO A 169 1.06 20.97 -10.64
CA PRO A 169 0.61 19.83 -9.87
C PRO A 169 0.64 18.53 -10.70
N PRO A 170 0.64 17.35 -10.08
CA PRO A 170 0.35 16.11 -10.79
C PRO A 170 -1.00 16.22 -11.54
N PRO A 171 -1.15 15.53 -12.68
CA PRO A 171 -2.39 15.60 -13.44
C PRO A 171 -3.57 15.05 -12.61
N PRO A 172 -4.79 15.57 -12.84
CA PRO A 172 -5.99 15.03 -12.21
C PRO A 172 -6.28 13.60 -12.73
N PRO A 173 -7.19 12.84 -12.07
CA PRO A 173 -7.49 11.46 -12.43
C PRO A 173 -7.88 11.25 -13.91
N GLU A 174 -8.52 12.22 -14.54
CA GLU A 174 -8.93 12.21 -15.95
C GLU A 174 -7.77 12.29 -16.95
N ASP A 175 -6.61 12.83 -16.54
CA ASP A 175 -5.42 12.95 -17.38
C ASP A 175 -4.29 12.01 -16.92
N GLN A 176 -4.44 11.38 -15.76
CA GLN A 176 -3.44 10.50 -15.18
C GLN A 176 -3.56 9.09 -15.77
N LEU A 177 -2.61 8.71 -16.63
CA LEU A 177 -2.54 7.34 -17.15
C LEU A 177 -2.27 6.31 -16.05
N VAL A 178 -2.96 5.17 -16.11
CA VAL A 178 -2.86 4.07 -15.13
C VAL A 178 -1.45 3.49 -15.11
N TRP A 179 -0.85 3.19 -16.27
CA TRP A 179 0.50 2.62 -16.35
C TRP A 179 1.56 3.58 -15.78
N ARG A 180 1.36 4.90 -15.90
CA ARG A 180 2.26 5.90 -15.31
C ARG A 180 2.19 5.91 -13.79
N ALA A 181 1.00 5.77 -13.21
CA ALA A 181 0.84 5.59 -11.77
C ALA A 181 1.53 4.29 -11.31
N GLY A 182 1.38 3.20 -12.07
CA GLY A 182 2.08 1.93 -11.85
C GLY A 182 3.60 2.06 -11.90
N ARG A 183 4.13 2.81 -12.88
CA ARG A 183 5.57 3.06 -13.04
C ARG A 183 6.15 3.93 -11.93
N ALA A 184 5.41 4.96 -11.52
CA ALA A 184 5.76 5.85 -10.42
C ALA A 184 5.79 5.11 -9.09
N THR A 185 4.72 4.38 -8.76
CA THR A 185 4.65 3.67 -7.49
C THR A 185 5.73 2.60 -7.37
N GLY A 186 6.14 1.94 -8.46
CA GLY A 186 7.18 0.90 -8.45
C GLY A 186 8.63 1.39 -8.63
N ALA A 187 8.88 2.70 -8.68
CA ALA A 187 10.19 3.27 -9.01
C ALA A 187 11.21 3.14 -7.86
N ALA A 188 11.83 1.96 -7.72
CA ALA A 188 12.76 1.69 -6.64
C ALA A 188 14.09 2.38 -6.70
N PRO A 189 14.49 3.17 -5.68
CA PRO A 189 15.90 3.49 -5.52
C PRO A 189 16.70 2.18 -5.52
N SER A 190 17.79 2.17 -6.27
CA SER A 190 18.66 1.03 -6.59
C SER A 190 18.15 -0.02 -7.61
N TYR A 191 16.83 -0.17 -7.88
CA TYR A 191 16.37 -1.13 -8.90
C TYR A 191 15.90 -0.45 -10.18
N PHE A 192 15.19 0.68 -10.09
CA PHE A 192 14.69 1.41 -11.25
C PHE A 192 15.02 2.89 -11.10
N ARG A 193 15.26 3.57 -12.22
CA ARG A 193 15.37 5.03 -12.21
C ARG A 193 14.04 5.65 -11.78
N ALA A 194 14.11 6.85 -11.20
CA ALA A 194 12.94 7.66 -10.88
C ALA A 194 12.06 7.87 -12.11
N PHE A 195 10.74 7.96 -11.92
CA PHE A 195 9.80 8.22 -13.01
C PHE A 195 9.37 9.69 -12.96
N GLY A 196 10.00 10.52 -13.79
CA GLY A 196 9.86 11.97 -13.71
C GLY A 196 10.28 12.48 -12.33
N ARG A 197 9.30 12.97 -11.55
CA ARG A 197 9.48 13.46 -10.17
C ARG A 197 9.18 12.45 -9.08
N PHE A 198 8.75 11.24 -9.44
CA PHE A 198 8.27 10.25 -8.50
C PHE A 198 9.31 9.18 -8.20
N LEU A 199 9.44 8.86 -6.92
CA LEU A 199 10.03 7.64 -6.39
C LEU A 199 8.91 6.75 -5.85
N ASP A 200 9.25 5.48 -5.59
CA ASP A 200 8.31 4.54 -5.00
C ASP A 200 7.75 5.02 -3.64
N GLY A 201 6.46 4.78 -3.44
CA GLY A 201 5.72 5.15 -2.24
C GLY A 201 6.25 4.54 -0.94
N GLY A 202 6.99 3.44 -1.03
CA GLY A 202 7.55 2.69 0.09
C GLY A 202 8.61 3.43 0.89
N LEU A 203 9.08 4.59 0.42
CA LEU A 203 9.94 5.48 1.20
C LEU A 203 9.19 6.27 2.28
N ILE A 204 7.86 6.39 2.17
CA ILE A 204 7.01 7.11 3.15
C ILE A 204 5.88 6.21 3.63
N ALA A 205 5.03 5.75 2.71
CA ALA A 205 3.79 5.03 3.00
C ALA A 205 3.93 3.56 2.60
N ASN A 206 4.87 2.87 3.23
CA ASN A 206 5.16 1.51 2.82
C ASN A 206 4.12 0.48 3.24
N ASN A 207 3.36 0.81 4.28
CA ASN A 207 2.11 0.18 4.59
C ASN A 207 1.04 1.28 4.52
N PRO A 208 0.26 1.37 3.43
CA PRO A 208 -0.65 2.49 3.23
C PRO A 208 -1.92 2.36 4.07
N THR A 209 -1.93 1.58 5.17
CA THR A 209 -3.16 1.32 5.94
C THR A 209 -3.60 2.60 6.65
N LEU A 210 -2.66 3.26 7.33
CA LEU A 210 -2.94 4.49 8.06
C LEU A 210 -3.24 5.63 7.07
N ASP A 211 -2.48 5.73 5.98
CA ASP A 211 -2.71 6.73 4.93
C ASP A 211 -4.09 6.55 4.27
N ALA A 212 -4.48 5.31 3.96
CA ALA A 212 -5.80 5.01 3.39
C ALA A 212 -6.94 5.33 4.36
N MET A 213 -6.80 4.98 5.65
CA MET A 213 -7.80 5.33 6.66
C MET A 213 -7.96 6.84 6.81
N THR A 214 -6.84 7.57 6.77
CA THR A 214 -6.82 9.04 6.83
C THR A 214 -7.52 9.64 5.61
N GLU A 215 -7.14 9.21 4.40
CA GLU A 215 -7.73 9.66 3.14
C GLU A 215 -9.25 9.38 3.08
N ILE A 216 -9.70 8.19 3.51
CA ILE A 216 -11.13 7.86 3.52
C ILE A 216 -11.89 8.73 4.53
N HIS A 217 -11.29 9.02 5.69
CA HIS A 217 -11.89 9.92 6.66
C HIS A 217 -12.03 11.34 6.10
N GLU A 218 -10.97 11.90 5.52
CA GLU A 218 -10.96 13.22 4.89
C GLU A 218 -11.96 13.31 3.73
N TYR A 219 -11.99 12.30 2.86
CA TYR A 219 -12.96 12.20 1.76
C TYR A 219 -14.41 12.22 2.27
N ASN A 220 -14.71 11.41 3.29
CA ASN A 220 -16.04 11.36 3.90
C ASN A 220 -16.40 12.68 4.60
N MET A 221 -15.44 13.36 5.23
CA MET A 221 -15.65 14.67 5.84
C MET A 221 -15.96 15.73 4.78
N ALA A 222 -15.19 15.76 3.69
CA ALA A 222 -15.42 16.66 2.57
C ALA A 222 -16.81 16.47 1.93
N LEU A 223 -17.26 15.21 1.77
CA LEU A 223 -18.61 14.92 1.28
C LEU A 223 -19.69 15.45 2.24
N ARG A 224 -19.52 15.25 3.55
CA ARG A 224 -20.47 15.73 4.56
C ARG A 224 -20.57 17.25 4.60
N SER A 225 -19.45 17.96 4.49
CA SER A 225 -19.44 19.43 4.54
C SER A 225 -20.13 20.09 3.34
N ILE A 226 -20.19 19.41 2.18
CA ILE A 226 -20.91 19.92 1.00
C ILE A 226 -22.32 19.33 0.86
N GLY A 227 -22.88 18.75 1.93
CA GLY A 227 -24.24 18.22 1.96
C GLY A 227 -24.43 16.86 1.26
N ARG A 228 -23.36 16.18 0.87
CA ARG A 228 -23.38 14.85 0.21
C ARG A 228 -23.16 13.70 1.21
N GLU A 229 -23.76 13.79 2.41
CA GLU A 229 -23.61 12.77 3.46
C GLU A 229 -24.05 11.36 2.99
N ALA A 230 -25.04 11.28 2.10
CA ALA A 230 -25.53 10.00 1.57
C ALA A 230 -24.46 9.19 0.82
N GLU A 231 -23.41 9.84 0.32
CA GLU A 231 -22.28 9.19 -0.35
C GLU A 231 -21.14 8.85 0.61
N ALA A 232 -21.10 9.49 1.78
CA ALA A 232 -20.07 9.26 2.78
C ALA A 232 -20.27 7.89 3.43
N THR A 233 -19.29 7.02 3.21
CA THR A 233 -19.38 5.61 3.58
C THR A 233 -18.31 5.32 4.65
N PRO A 234 -18.68 5.19 5.94
CA PRO A 234 -17.72 4.95 7.02
C PRO A 234 -17.09 3.56 6.87
N ILE A 235 -15.84 3.41 7.30
CA ILE A 235 -15.12 2.14 7.23
C ILE A 235 -15.81 1.12 8.16
N SER A 236 -16.15 -0.06 7.65
CA SER A 236 -16.65 -1.20 8.46
C SER A 236 -15.60 -2.26 8.73
N ILE A 237 -14.58 -2.36 7.90
CA ILE A 237 -13.53 -3.39 8.01
C ILE A 237 -12.28 -2.91 7.30
N VAL A 238 -11.13 -3.23 7.90
CA VAL A 238 -9.81 -3.00 7.30
C VAL A 238 -9.08 -4.33 7.15
N VAL A 239 -8.67 -4.64 5.93
CA VAL A 239 -7.83 -5.80 5.62
C VAL A 239 -6.48 -5.32 5.12
N SER A 240 -5.40 -5.76 5.75
CA SER A 240 -4.03 -5.44 5.37
C SER A 240 -3.27 -6.70 5.01
N LEU A 241 -2.66 -6.72 3.82
CA LEU A 241 -1.85 -7.85 3.36
C LEU A 241 -0.39 -7.43 3.21
N GLY A 242 0.52 -8.24 3.74
CA GLY A 242 1.97 -8.07 3.65
C GLY A 242 2.61 -9.03 2.65
N THR A 243 3.83 -8.75 2.22
CA THR A 243 4.57 -9.60 1.25
C THR A 243 5.41 -10.70 1.87
N GLY A 244 5.28 -10.95 3.16
CA GLY A 244 6.06 -11.93 3.90
C GLY A 244 6.95 -11.33 4.99
N LEU A 245 7.10 -12.09 6.07
CA LEU A 245 8.08 -11.87 7.13
C LEU A 245 9.27 -12.80 6.88
N ILE A 246 10.49 -12.26 6.95
CA ILE A 246 11.70 -13.10 6.90
C ILE A 246 11.98 -13.69 8.28
N PRO A 247 12.77 -14.77 8.38
CA PRO A 247 13.26 -15.26 9.67
C PRO A 247 14.02 -14.15 10.39
N VAL A 248 13.84 -14.06 11.71
CA VAL A 248 14.64 -13.13 12.53
C VAL A 248 16.09 -13.60 12.47
N THR A 249 16.98 -12.75 11.96
CA THR A 249 18.43 -12.97 11.95
C THR A 249 19.10 -12.08 12.97
N GLU A 250 20.10 -12.61 13.68
CA GLU A 250 20.92 -11.79 14.56
C GLU A 250 21.76 -10.82 13.72
N LEU A 251 21.58 -9.51 13.95
CA LEU A 251 22.51 -8.51 13.46
C LEU A 251 23.70 -8.47 14.43
N LYS A 252 24.93 -8.51 13.90
CA LYS A 252 26.12 -8.19 14.69
C LYS A 252 25.94 -6.77 15.26
N GLU A 253 26.15 -6.60 16.56
CA GLU A 253 26.00 -5.32 17.26
C GLU A 253 26.68 -4.20 16.47
N ILE A 254 25.89 -3.19 16.09
CA ILE A 254 26.41 -2.00 15.43
C ILE A 254 26.81 -1.02 16.53
N ASP A 255 28.08 -1.09 16.93
CA ASP A 255 28.64 -0.17 17.91
C ASP A 255 29.10 1.11 17.20
N VAL A 256 28.43 2.24 17.48
CA VAL A 256 28.69 3.52 16.80
C VAL A 256 29.69 4.32 17.64
N PHE A 257 30.98 4.01 17.49
CA PHE A 257 32.06 4.81 18.05
C PHE A 257 32.51 5.92 17.08
N ARG A 258 32.76 7.13 17.62
CA ARG A 258 33.45 8.22 16.92
C ARG A 258 34.96 7.94 17.03
N PRO A 259 35.69 7.68 15.94
CA PRO A 259 37.07 7.23 16.07
C PRO A 259 38.10 8.35 15.89
N ASP A 260 39.23 8.21 16.59
CA ASP A 260 40.38 9.13 16.56
C ASP A 260 41.51 8.69 15.59
N SER A 261 41.28 7.75 14.66
CA SER A 261 42.34 7.15 13.80
C SER A 261 41.90 6.79 12.36
N ILE A 262 42.87 6.74 11.43
CA ILE A 262 42.70 6.46 9.99
C ILE A 262 42.32 4.99 9.69
N TRP A 263 42.68 4.03 10.55
CA TRP A 263 42.23 2.63 10.39
C TRP A 263 40.72 2.48 10.66
N ASP A 264 40.15 3.39 11.45
CA ASP A 264 38.73 3.39 11.76
C ASP A 264 37.87 3.95 10.63
N THR A 265 38.45 4.52 9.58
CA THR A 265 37.68 5.04 8.44
C THR A 265 36.96 3.94 7.64
N ALA A 266 37.54 2.72 7.56
CA ALA A 266 36.90 1.57 6.93
C ALA A 266 35.76 1.00 7.79
N LYS A 267 35.95 0.93 9.12
CA LYS A 267 34.91 0.59 10.08
C LYS A 267 33.79 1.64 10.10
N LEU A 268 34.13 2.92 9.92
CA LEU A 268 33.19 4.02 9.79
C LEU A 268 32.40 3.94 8.48
N ALA A 269 33.03 3.62 7.35
CA ALA A 269 32.31 3.42 6.09
C ALA A 269 31.32 2.24 6.19
N TYR A 270 31.74 1.14 6.83
CA TYR A 270 30.86 0.01 7.14
C TYR A 270 29.73 0.43 8.10
N GLY A 271 30.03 1.17 9.17
CA GLY A 271 29.06 1.67 10.15
C GLY A 271 28.06 2.69 9.58
N ILE A 272 28.51 3.64 8.76
CA ILE A 272 27.66 4.59 8.02
C ILE A 272 26.78 3.85 7.03
N SER A 273 27.30 2.84 6.34
CA SER A 273 26.49 1.99 5.47
C SER A 273 25.44 1.22 6.28
N ALA A 274 25.79 0.66 7.45
CA ALA A 274 24.87 -0.05 8.32
C ALA A 274 23.76 0.86 8.88
N ILE A 275 24.10 2.07 9.33
CA ILE A 275 23.12 3.08 9.79
C ILE A 275 22.22 3.53 8.64
N GLY A 276 22.80 3.82 7.46
CA GLY A 276 22.03 4.15 6.26
C GLY A 276 21.07 3.01 5.87
N ASN A 277 21.50 1.76 6.02
CA ASN A 277 20.66 0.59 5.80
C ASN A 277 19.53 0.51 6.83
N LEU A 278 19.83 0.66 8.13
CA LEU A 278 18.82 0.67 9.19
C LEU A 278 17.79 1.79 9.01
N LEU A 279 18.22 3.00 8.62
CA LEU A 279 17.32 4.11 8.36
C LEU A 279 16.38 3.82 7.19
N VAL A 280 16.89 3.19 6.12
CA VAL A 280 16.05 2.73 5.00
C VAL A 280 15.11 1.62 5.45
N ASP A 281 15.57 0.67 6.27
CA ASP A 281 14.75 -0.43 6.78
C ASP A 281 13.59 0.08 7.65
N GLN A 282 13.85 1.08 8.49
CA GLN A 282 12.82 1.73 9.32
C GLN A 282 11.87 2.59 8.47
N ALA A 283 12.38 3.42 7.57
CA ALA A 283 11.57 4.25 6.68
C ALA A 283 10.67 3.41 5.78
N THR A 284 11.12 2.20 5.47
CA THR A 284 10.41 1.23 4.65
C THR A 284 9.77 0.13 5.49
N ALA A 285 9.62 0.29 6.80
CA ALA A 285 8.97 -0.72 7.64
C ALA A 285 7.49 -0.85 7.25
N SER A 286 7.04 -2.06 6.92
CA SER A 286 5.63 -2.33 6.59
C SER A 286 4.91 -3.25 7.59
N ASP A 287 5.66 -3.74 8.57
CA ASP A 287 5.17 -4.52 9.71
C ASP A 287 5.70 -3.93 11.04
N GLY A 288 5.33 -4.52 12.17
CA GLY A 288 5.66 -4.00 13.51
C GLY A 288 4.76 -2.83 13.91
N ARG A 289 5.35 -1.72 14.38
CA ARG A 289 4.58 -0.60 14.97
C ARG A 289 3.55 0.02 14.04
N VAL A 290 3.76 0.02 12.72
CA VAL A 290 2.77 0.53 11.77
C VAL A 290 1.48 -0.29 11.80
N VAL A 291 1.60 -1.62 11.92
CA VAL A 291 0.46 -2.53 12.05
C VAL A 291 -0.22 -2.36 13.42
N ASP A 292 0.55 -2.19 14.49
CA ASP A 292 -0.02 -1.99 15.83
C ASP A 292 -0.80 -0.68 15.93
N ARG A 293 -0.28 0.40 15.34
CA ARG A 293 -0.99 1.68 15.23
C ARG A 293 -2.30 1.51 14.47
N ALA A 294 -2.26 0.89 13.28
CA ALA A 294 -3.47 0.67 12.49
C ALA A 294 -4.52 -0.15 13.26
N ARG A 295 -4.10 -1.23 13.92
CA ARG A 295 -4.97 -2.07 14.75
C ARG A 295 -5.59 -1.29 15.91
N ALA A 296 -4.79 -0.50 16.64
CA ALA A 296 -5.27 0.31 17.76
C ALA A 296 -6.29 1.35 17.30
N TRP A 297 -6.02 2.08 16.21
CA TRP A 297 -6.94 3.06 15.65
C TRP A 297 -8.24 2.42 15.14
N CYS A 298 -8.16 1.26 14.48
CA CYS A 298 -9.35 0.50 14.09
C CYS A 298 -10.18 0.09 15.32
N SER A 299 -9.53 -0.37 16.39
CA SER A 299 -10.20 -0.71 17.65
C SER A 299 -10.89 0.50 18.29
N MET A 300 -10.29 1.69 18.22
CA MET A 300 -10.89 2.92 18.77
C MET A 300 -12.20 3.30 18.06
N ILE A 301 -12.33 3.00 16.77
CA ILE A 301 -13.53 3.31 15.97
C ILE A 301 -14.48 2.11 15.82
N GLY A 302 -14.23 1.01 16.54
CA GLY A 302 -15.06 -0.20 16.49
C GLY A 302 -14.99 -0.97 15.17
N VAL A 303 -13.89 -0.84 14.43
CA VAL A 303 -13.68 -1.48 13.13
C VAL A 303 -12.78 -2.71 13.27
N PRO A 304 -13.20 -3.90 12.81
CA PRO A 304 -12.33 -5.07 12.75
C PRO A 304 -11.15 -4.85 11.80
N TYR A 305 -9.96 -5.23 12.28
CA TYR A 305 -8.71 -5.15 11.54
C TYR A 305 -8.09 -6.53 11.34
N TYR A 306 -7.96 -6.95 10.08
CA TYR A 306 -7.31 -8.20 9.71
C TYR A 306 -5.97 -7.94 9.04
N ARG A 307 -4.89 -8.48 9.62
CA ARG A 307 -3.55 -8.52 9.01
C ARG A 307 -3.20 -9.95 8.64
N PHE A 308 -2.81 -10.14 7.39
CA PHE A 308 -2.21 -11.38 6.91
C PHE A 308 -0.82 -11.10 6.36
N ASN A 309 0.17 -11.78 6.93
CA ASN A 309 1.55 -11.66 6.51
C ASN A 309 2.28 -12.99 6.80
N PRO A 310 2.46 -13.87 5.80
CA PRO A 310 3.03 -15.19 6.02
C PRO A 310 4.50 -15.12 6.44
N GLN A 311 4.91 -16.02 7.33
CA GLN A 311 6.32 -16.22 7.64
C GLN A 311 6.97 -17.02 6.52
N MET A 312 8.05 -16.49 5.94
CA MET A 312 8.82 -17.13 4.88
C MET A 312 10.01 -17.89 5.48
N SER A 313 10.40 -19.00 4.85
CA SER A 313 11.60 -19.75 5.27
C SER A 313 12.91 -19.10 4.84
N VAL A 314 12.88 -18.34 3.73
CA VAL A 314 14.06 -17.74 3.11
C VAL A 314 13.84 -16.26 2.81
N ASP A 315 14.93 -15.48 2.79
CA ASP A 315 14.92 -14.07 2.39
C ASP A 315 14.91 -13.97 0.86
N ILE A 316 13.73 -13.72 0.28
CA ILE A 316 13.52 -13.67 -1.17
C ILE A 316 13.64 -12.23 -1.68
N ALA A 317 14.67 -11.98 -2.49
CA ALA A 317 14.92 -10.70 -3.11
C ALA A 317 13.74 -10.21 -3.98
N MET A 318 13.63 -8.89 -4.13
CA MET A 318 12.56 -8.23 -4.90
C MET A 318 12.58 -8.54 -6.40
N ASP A 319 13.78 -8.72 -6.95
CA ASP A 319 14.07 -9.06 -8.33
C ASP A 319 14.47 -10.53 -8.48
N GLU A 320 14.05 -11.39 -7.54
CA GLU A 320 14.22 -12.84 -7.66
C GLU A 320 13.57 -13.34 -8.96
N LYS A 321 14.35 -14.13 -9.69
CA LYS A 321 14.01 -14.64 -11.02
C LYS A 321 14.01 -16.16 -11.07
N ILE A 322 14.65 -16.82 -10.12
CA ILE A 322 14.72 -18.27 -10.00
C ILE A 322 13.34 -18.77 -9.56
N ASP A 323 12.79 -19.72 -10.30
CA ASP A 323 11.42 -20.19 -10.06
C ASP A 323 11.31 -21.02 -8.78
N GLU A 324 12.34 -21.76 -8.38
CA GLU A 324 12.31 -22.64 -7.19
C GLU A 324 12.01 -21.87 -5.87
N PRO A 325 12.74 -20.79 -5.50
CA PRO A 325 12.39 -19.99 -4.33
C PRO A 325 11.00 -19.37 -4.42
N LEU A 326 10.57 -18.96 -5.62
CA LEU A 326 9.26 -18.36 -5.84
C LEU A 326 8.13 -19.37 -5.67
N ILE A 327 8.28 -20.58 -6.20
CA ILE A 327 7.32 -21.69 -6.04
C ILE A 327 7.23 -22.09 -4.57
N ASN A 328 8.37 -22.20 -3.87
CA ASN A 328 8.35 -22.50 -2.44
C ASN A 328 7.58 -21.43 -1.63
N MET A 329 7.79 -20.16 -1.94
CA MET A 329 7.07 -19.08 -1.26
C MET A 329 5.57 -19.05 -1.62
N LEU A 330 5.19 -19.36 -2.86
CA LEU A 330 3.78 -19.57 -3.21
C LEU A 330 3.15 -20.70 -2.39
N TRP A 331 3.88 -21.79 -2.18
CA TRP A 331 3.46 -22.90 -1.32
C TRP A 331 3.32 -22.48 0.14
N GLU A 332 4.30 -21.77 0.70
CA GLU A 332 4.27 -21.26 2.08
C GLU A 332 3.09 -20.33 2.31
N VAL A 333 2.82 -19.42 1.37
CA VAL A 333 1.66 -18.53 1.41
C VAL A 333 0.36 -19.34 1.40
N LYS A 334 0.26 -20.35 0.54
CA LYS A 334 -0.92 -21.22 0.48
C LYS A 334 -1.13 -22.00 1.77
N ALA A 335 -0.06 -22.58 2.32
CA ALA A 335 -0.09 -23.29 3.60
C ALA A 335 -0.50 -22.35 4.75
N TYR A 336 0.04 -21.14 4.79
CA TYR A 336 -0.33 -20.11 5.76
C TYR A 336 -1.82 -19.74 5.67
N MET A 337 -2.34 -19.50 4.45
CA MET A 337 -3.75 -19.18 4.23
C MET A 337 -4.66 -20.34 4.62
N TYR A 338 -4.24 -21.57 4.35
CA TYR A 338 -4.95 -22.78 4.80
C TYR A 338 -4.98 -22.90 6.32
N ALA A 339 -3.84 -22.72 6.99
CA ALA A 339 -3.77 -22.74 8.46
C ALA A 339 -4.63 -21.64 9.11
N ASN A 340 -4.74 -20.49 8.46
CA ASN A 340 -5.54 -19.34 8.91
C ASN A 340 -6.96 -19.31 8.32
N ARG A 341 -7.42 -20.40 7.69
CA ARG A 341 -8.69 -20.43 6.95
C ARG A 341 -9.90 -19.96 7.77
N ARG A 342 -9.96 -20.31 9.05
CA ARG A 342 -11.07 -19.87 9.94
C ARG A 342 -11.12 -18.35 10.06
N LYS A 343 -9.97 -17.70 10.25
CA LYS A 343 -9.84 -16.23 10.33
C LYS A 343 -10.16 -15.56 8.98
N VAL A 344 -9.80 -16.19 7.87
CA VAL A 344 -10.15 -15.70 6.52
C VAL A 344 -11.66 -15.78 6.29
N ILE A 345 -12.31 -16.87 6.69
CA ILE A 345 -13.77 -17.02 6.60
C ILE A 345 -14.49 -15.99 7.48
N GLU A 346 -14.02 -15.78 8.71
CA GLU A 346 -14.55 -14.76 9.61
C GLU A 346 -14.47 -13.36 8.97
N MET A 347 -13.30 -12.99 8.44
CA MET A 347 -13.12 -11.76 7.67
C MET A 347 -14.10 -11.66 6.49
N ILE A 348 -14.27 -12.73 5.71
CA ILE A 348 -15.22 -12.76 4.57
C ILE A 348 -16.66 -12.56 5.04
N ASN A 349 -17.04 -13.11 6.19
CA ASN A 349 -18.37 -12.92 6.76
C ASN A 349 -18.60 -11.48 7.24
N HIS A 350 -17.55 -10.78 7.67
CA HIS A 350 -17.63 -9.35 7.96
C HIS A 350 -17.65 -8.48 6.70
N LEU A 351 -17.09 -8.98 5.59
CA LEU A 351 -17.26 -8.34 4.30
C LEU A 351 -18.74 -8.46 3.93
N LYS A 352 -19.26 -9.66 3.65
CA LYS A 352 -20.63 -9.91 3.15
C LYS A 352 -21.70 -9.20 3.98
#